data_AF-A0A945CXQ8-F1
#
_entry.id   AF-A0A945CXQ8-F1
#
_cell.length_a   1.000
_cell.length_b   1.000
_cell.length_c   1.000
_cell.angle_alpha   90.00
_cell.angle_beta   90.00
_cell.angle_gamma   90.00
#
_symmetry.space_group_name_H-M   'P 1'
#
loop_
_entity.id
_entity.type
_entity.pdbx_description
1 polymer ?
#
loop_
_entity_poly.entity_id
_entity_poly.type
_entity_poly.pdbx_seq_one_letter_code
_entity_poly.pdbx_strand_id
1 'polypeptide(L)'
;MKLADKKSPEVDTNVTIKDIDVSQETAASNPHRAHSTGTMSKLKIVNLVAIATPFIGFIAAVSFFWGTLFNGTQLAIFGFMYFTTTLGVTIGYHRLFTHSSFKTSRLVTGLLAAFGSMAVEGPVLQWVANHRRHHQFSDEEGDPHSPHLHGDGMMEVLKGMWHSHVGWMLTPSFNGSMRYIGDLRKDPLVRRMSKL
;
A
#
# COMPACT_ATOMS: atom_id res chain seq x y z
N MET A 1 61.15 29.32 37.79
CA MET A 1 59.72 29.05 37.57
C MET A 1 59.62 27.94 36.53
N LYS A 2 59.53 26.67 36.97
CA LYS A 2 59.55 25.49 36.09
C LYS A 2 58.09 25.11 35.73
N LEU A 3 57.81 25.00 34.44
CA LEU A 3 56.51 24.56 33.91
C LEU A 3 56.44 23.03 34.01
N ALA A 4 55.34 22.52 34.56
CA ALA A 4 55.06 21.10 34.71
C ALA A 4 54.52 20.51 33.41
N ASP A 5 55.14 19.42 32.97
CA ASP A 5 54.76 18.61 31.82
C ASP A 5 53.58 17.69 32.21
N LYS A 6 52.46 17.78 31.49
CA LYS A 6 51.23 17.05 31.80
C LYS A 6 51.17 15.80 30.93
N LYS A 7 51.46 14.65 31.54
CA LYS A 7 51.46 13.31 30.93
C LYS A 7 50.08 12.95 30.35
N SER A 8 50.02 12.50 29.10
CA SER A 8 48.83 11.96 28.44
C SER A 8 48.39 10.63 29.07
N PRO A 9 47.08 10.33 29.15
CA PRO A 9 46.60 9.06 29.70
C PRO A 9 46.87 7.90 28.73
N GLU A 10 47.44 6.85 29.28
CA GLU A 10 47.73 5.56 28.65
C GLU A 10 46.41 4.76 28.56
N VAL A 11 46.01 4.38 27.33
CA VAL A 11 44.81 3.57 27.08
C VAL A 11 45.19 2.10 27.30
N ASP A 12 44.63 1.50 28.35
CA ASP A 12 44.82 0.09 28.68
C ASP A 12 44.08 -0.81 27.66
N THR A 13 44.82 -1.45 26.77
CA THR A 13 44.29 -2.26 25.66
C THR A 13 43.98 -3.71 26.03
N ASN A 14 43.89 -4.05 27.32
CA ASN A 14 43.69 -5.44 27.78
C ASN A 14 42.30 -5.70 28.39
N VAL A 15 41.22 -5.29 27.71
CA VAL A 15 39.90 -5.85 28.01
C VAL A 15 39.71 -7.12 27.19
N THR A 16 39.87 -8.24 27.88
CA THR A 16 39.74 -9.60 27.35
C THR A 16 38.32 -9.83 26.79
N ILE A 17 38.22 -10.15 25.49
CA ILE A 17 36.99 -10.55 24.79
C ILE A 17 36.54 -11.95 25.28
N LYS A 18 36.08 -12.06 26.53
CA LYS A 18 35.45 -13.30 27.05
C LYS A 18 34.13 -13.10 27.77
N ASP A 19 33.74 -11.87 28.08
CA ASP A 19 32.53 -11.60 28.87
C ASP A 19 31.44 -10.79 28.13
N ILE A 20 31.55 -10.65 26.80
CA ILE A 20 30.42 -10.18 25.98
C ILE A 20 29.60 -11.42 25.62
N ASP A 21 28.57 -11.68 26.42
CA ASP A 21 27.56 -12.69 26.12
C ASP A 21 26.70 -12.22 24.93
N VAL A 22 27.20 -12.46 23.71
CA VAL A 22 26.55 -12.18 22.40
C VAL A 22 25.21 -12.92 22.24
N SER A 23 24.86 -13.80 23.19
CA SER A 23 23.60 -14.54 23.23
C SER A 23 22.39 -13.68 23.62
N GLN A 24 22.60 -12.52 24.25
CA GLN A 24 21.50 -11.68 24.76
C GLN A 24 21.11 -10.53 23.79
N GLU A 25 22.02 -10.05 22.94
CA GLU A 25 21.73 -8.97 21.98
C GLU A 25 21.10 -9.49 20.67
N THR A 26 21.31 -10.77 20.35
CA THR A 26 20.71 -11.42 19.16
C THR A 26 19.22 -11.76 19.33
N ALA A 27 18.67 -11.66 20.54
CA ALA A 27 17.24 -11.93 20.80
C ALA A 27 16.31 -10.74 20.52
N ALA A 28 16.83 -9.53 20.34
CA ALA A 28 16.01 -8.30 20.24
C ALA A 28 15.78 -7.77 18.81
N SER A 29 16.28 -8.42 17.76
CA SER A 29 16.26 -7.84 16.40
C SER A 29 15.96 -8.84 15.28
N ASN A 30 15.06 -9.81 15.50
CA ASN A 30 14.56 -10.63 14.40
C ASN A 30 13.19 -10.12 13.89
N PRO A 31 13.13 -9.27 12.85
CA PRO A 31 11.87 -8.84 12.24
C PRO A 31 11.21 -9.95 11.41
N HIS A 32 11.90 -11.08 11.18
CA HIS A 32 11.30 -12.27 10.59
C HIS A 32 10.56 -13.08 11.65
N ARG A 33 9.55 -12.46 12.27
CA ARG A 33 8.43 -13.25 12.79
C ARG A 33 7.79 -13.88 11.56
N ALA A 34 8.10 -15.16 11.32
CA ALA A 34 7.52 -15.93 10.24
C ALA A 34 6.00 -15.75 10.29
N HIS A 35 5.47 -14.91 9.40
CA HIS A 35 4.06 -14.97 9.07
C HIS A 35 3.85 -16.40 8.60
N SER A 36 3.16 -17.20 9.42
CA SER A 36 2.83 -18.59 9.10
C SER A 36 2.40 -18.64 7.63
N THR A 37 3.09 -19.48 6.84
CA THR A 37 2.78 -19.67 5.42
C THR A 37 1.29 -19.94 5.21
N GLY A 38 0.63 -20.56 6.19
CA GLY A 38 -0.82 -20.74 6.22
C GLY A 38 -1.64 -19.45 6.33
N THR A 39 -1.21 -18.44 7.11
CA THR A 39 -1.91 -17.14 7.20
C THR A 39 -1.81 -16.36 5.90
N MET A 40 -0.64 -16.39 5.26
CA MET A 40 -0.39 -15.76 3.96
C MET A 40 -1.24 -16.37 2.84
N SER A 41 -1.32 -17.69 2.78
CA SER A 41 -2.16 -18.38 1.79
C SER A 41 -3.64 -18.12 2.03
N LYS A 42 -4.09 -18.05 3.29
CA LYS A 42 -5.48 -17.68 3.62
C LYS A 42 -5.84 -16.27 3.14
N LEU A 43 -4.98 -15.28 3.40
CA LEU A 43 -5.20 -13.90 2.95
C LEU A 43 -5.27 -13.79 1.42
N LYS A 44 -4.40 -14.51 0.69
CA LYS A 44 -4.44 -14.58 -0.77
C LYS A 44 -5.76 -15.14 -1.29
N ILE A 45 -6.26 -16.22 -0.69
CA ILE A 45 -7.53 -16.82 -1.08
C ILE A 45 -8.69 -15.86 -0.81
N VAL A 46 -8.71 -15.21 0.35
CA VAL A 46 -9.74 -14.21 0.69
C VAL A 46 -9.74 -13.07 -0.30
N ASN A 47 -8.57 -12.50 -0.63
CA ASN A 47 -8.46 -11.42 -1.61
C ASN A 47 -8.92 -11.87 -3.01
N LEU A 48 -8.52 -13.07 -3.45
CA LEU A 48 -8.96 -13.63 -4.74
C LEU A 48 -10.47 -13.81 -4.81
N VAL A 49 -11.08 -14.35 -3.76
CA VAL A 49 -12.54 -14.51 -3.68
C VAL A 49 -13.22 -13.15 -3.68
N ALA A 50 -12.72 -12.18 -2.90
CA ALA A 50 -13.25 -10.83 -2.85
C ALA A 50 -13.20 -10.13 -4.22
N ILE A 51 -12.12 -10.34 -4.98
CA ILE A 51 -11.96 -9.82 -6.35
C ILE A 51 -12.91 -10.53 -7.31
N ALA A 52 -12.97 -11.87 -7.31
CA ALA A 52 -13.73 -12.64 -8.31
C ALA A 52 -15.25 -12.54 -8.14
N THR A 53 -15.74 -12.45 -6.90
CA THR A 53 -17.18 -12.42 -6.56
C THR A 53 -17.98 -11.35 -7.33
N PRO A 54 -17.59 -10.06 -7.33
CA PRO A 54 -18.35 -9.03 -8.04
C PRO A 54 -18.39 -9.25 -9.57
N PHE A 55 -17.34 -9.80 -10.19
CA PHE A 55 -17.35 -10.10 -11.63
C PHE A 55 -18.33 -11.22 -11.96
N ILE A 56 -18.32 -12.29 -11.18
CA ILE A 56 -19.26 -13.41 -11.35
C ILE A 56 -20.70 -12.90 -11.15
N GLY A 57 -20.93 -12.11 -10.11
CA GLY A 57 -22.23 -11.49 -9.82
C GLY A 57 -22.70 -10.57 -10.96
N PHE A 58 -21.80 -9.76 -11.53
CA PHE A 58 -22.10 -8.88 -12.66
C PHE A 58 -22.47 -9.68 -13.92
N ILE A 59 -21.66 -10.68 -14.29
CA ILE A 59 -21.94 -11.54 -15.45
C ILE A 59 -23.28 -12.25 -15.29
N ALA A 60 -23.54 -12.83 -14.10
CA ALA A 60 -24.81 -13.46 -13.80
C ALA A 60 -25.97 -12.47 -13.90
N ALA A 61 -25.83 -11.27 -13.32
CA ALA A 61 -26.87 -10.25 -13.35
C ALA A 61 -27.21 -9.83 -14.79
N VAL A 62 -26.20 -9.55 -15.60
CA VAL A 62 -26.37 -9.23 -17.03
C VAL A 62 -27.05 -10.39 -17.75
N SER A 63 -26.60 -11.63 -17.54
CA SER A 63 -27.13 -12.80 -18.28
C SER A 63 -28.58 -13.12 -17.95
N PHE A 64 -28.96 -13.08 -16.66
CA PHE A 64 -30.30 -13.45 -16.22
C PHE A 64 -31.33 -12.33 -16.34
N PHE A 65 -30.90 -11.07 -16.26
CA PHE A 65 -31.81 -9.93 -16.16
C PHE A 65 -31.72 -8.97 -17.35
N TRP A 66 -31.02 -9.35 -18.43
CA TRP A 66 -31.01 -8.61 -19.68
C TRP A 66 -32.43 -8.37 -20.19
N GLY A 67 -32.75 -7.12 -20.56
CA GLY A 67 -34.07 -6.76 -21.08
C GLY A 67 -35.22 -6.74 -20.07
N THR A 68 -34.98 -7.01 -18.78
CA THR A 68 -36.00 -6.96 -17.72
C THR A 68 -35.66 -5.91 -16.66
N LEU A 69 -34.61 -6.13 -15.87
CA LEU A 69 -34.23 -5.23 -14.77
C LEU A 69 -33.38 -4.03 -15.22
N PHE A 70 -32.76 -4.08 -16.39
CA PHE A 70 -31.96 -2.98 -16.92
C PHE A 70 -32.82 -2.01 -17.73
N ASN A 71 -33.38 -1.01 -17.05
CA ASN A 71 -34.00 0.14 -17.69
C ASN A 71 -33.12 1.39 -17.54
N GLY A 72 -33.55 2.52 -18.13
CA GLY A 72 -32.78 3.76 -18.11
C GLY A 72 -32.40 4.23 -16.71
N THR A 73 -33.20 3.91 -15.68
CA THR A 73 -32.92 4.25 -14.29
C THR A 73 -31.70 3.51 -13.76
N GLN A 74 -31.60 2.19 -13.97
CA GLN A 74 -30.44 1.41 -13.51
C GLN A 74 -29.17 1.84 -14.24
N LEU A 75 -29.27 2.14 -15.54
CA LEU A 75 -28.14 2.65 -16.31
C LEU A 75 -27.69 4.03 -15.81
N ALA A 76 -28.63 4.90 -15.45
CA ALA A 76 -28.33 6.21 -14.87
C ALA A 76 -27.66 6.09 -13.49
N ILE A 77 -28.17 5.22 -12.61
CA ILE A 77 -27.55 4.94 -11.31
C ILE A 77 -26.15 4.36 -11.48
N PHE A 78 -25.98 3.38 -12.37
CA PHE A 78 -24.68 2.80 -12.69
C PHE A 78 -23.70 3.87 -13.18
N GLY A 79 -24.11 4.68 -14.16
CA GLY A 79 -23.27 5.75 -14.71
C GLY A 79 -22.90 6.81 -13.67
N PHE A 80 -23.85 7.22 -12.82
CA PHE A 80 -23.59 8.15 -11.73
C PHE A 80 -22.59 7.59 -10.73
N MET A 81 -22.81 6.36 -10.25
CA MET A 81 -21.93 5.70 -9.28
C MET A 81 -20.53 5.47 -9.85
N TYR A 82 -20.44 5.01 -11.10
CA TYR A 82 -19.17 4.85 -11.82
C TYR A 82 -18.42 6.19 -11.86
N PHE A 83 -19.08 7.25 -12.33
CA PHE A 83 -18.47 8.57 -12.45
C PHE A 83 -18.00 9.13 -11.11
N THR A 84 -18.84 9.11 -10.07
CA THR A 84 -18.45 9.63 -8.75
C THR A 84 -17.30 8.83 -8.15
N THR A 85 -17.30 7.49 -8.30
CA THR A 85 -16.22 6.62 -7.81
C THR A 85 -14.91 6.95 -8.52
N THR A 86 -14.92 7.06 -9.85
CA THR A 86 -13.74 7.42 -10.63
C THR A 86 -13.21 8.81 -10.26
N LEU A 87 -14.08 9.80 -10.00
CA LEU A 87 -13.65 11.10 -9.48
C LEU A 87 -13.00 10.98 -8.11
N GLY A 88 -13.56 10.15 -7.22
CA GLY A 88 -12.98 9.87 -5.91
C GLY A 88 -11.54 9.34 -5.98
N VAL A 89 -11.28 8.40 -6.89
CA VAL A 89 -9.93 7.85 -7.09
C VAL A 89 -9.01 8.87 -7.78
N THR A 90 -9.44 9.42 -8.91
CA THR A 90 -8.58 10.27 -9.76
C THR A 90 -8.34 11.66 -9.19
N ILE A 91 -9.33 12.28 -8.56
CA ILE A 91 -9.21 13.62 -7.96
C ILE A 91 -8.88 13.51 -6.48
N GLY A 92 -9.54 12.61 -5.74
CA GLY A 92 -9.31 12.41 -4.31
C GLY A 92 -8.02 11.67 -4.02
N TYR A 93 -7.99 10.35 -4.22
CA TYR A 93 -6.85 9.51 -3.88
C TYR A 93 -5.56 9.96 -4.59
N HIS A 94 -5.64 10.16 -5.90
CA HIS A 94 -4.48 10.47 -6.72
C HIS A 94 -4.01 11.93 -6.58
N ARG A 95 -4.83 12.91 -7.00
CA ARG A 95 -4.37 14.32 -7.06
C ARG A 95 -4.34 15.01 -5.70
N LEU A 96 -5.40 14.87 -4.90
CA LEU A 96 -5.52 15.52 -3.61
C LEU A 96 -4.64 14.86 -2.55
N PHE A 97 -4.75 13.55 -2.35
CA PHE A 97 -4.05 12.87 -1.25
C PHE A 97 -2.62 12.46 -1.62
N THR A 98 -2.39 11.86 -2.78
CA THR A 98 -1.02 11.46 -3.15
C THR A 98 -0.16 12.65 -3.53
N HIS A 99 -0.58 13.44 -4.52
CA HIS A 99 0.26 14.51 -5.08
C HIS A 99 0.07 15.88 -4.42
N SER A 100 -0.87 16.03 -3.48
CA SER A 100 -1.17 17.30 -2.82
C SER A 100 -1.32 18.47 -3.80
N SER A 101 -1.89 18.20 -4.99
CA SER A 101 -1.90 19.15 -6.11
C SER A 101 -2.76 20.39 -5.86
N PHE A 102 -3.69 20.32 -4.90
CA PHE A 102 -4.54 21.44 -4.51
C PHE A 102 -5.02 21.26 -3.06
N LYS A 103 -5.61 22.32 -2.50
CA LYS A 103 -6.29 22.31 -1.19
C LYS A 103 -7.77 22.57 -1.41
N THR A 104 -8.62 21.98 -0.56
CA THR A 104 -10.08 22.16 -0.63
C THR A 104 -10.71 22.16 0.77
N SER A 105 -12.01 22.45 0.85
CA SER A 105 -12.74 22.48 2.12
C SER A 105 -12.86 21.07 2.72
N ARG A 106 -13.02 20.98 4.05
CA ARG A 106 -13.11 19.67 4.73
C ARG A 106 -14.27 18.80 4.23
N LEU A 107 -15.37 19.44 3.83
CA LEU A 107 -16.52 18.73 3.25
C LEU A 107 -16.14 18.06 1.93
N VAL A 108 -15.50 18.81 1.01
CA VAL A 108 -15.08 18.28 -0.30
C VAL A 108 -14.01 17.21 -0.12
N THR A 109 -13.05 17.40 0.79
CA THR A 109 -12.05 16.37 1.13
C THR A 109 -12.71 15.09 1.62
N GLY A 110 -13.72 15.20 2.50
CA GLY A 110 -14.47 14.06 3.00
C GLY A 110 -15.27 13.34 1.91
N LEU A 111 -15.94 14.10 1.02
CA LEU A 111 -16.69 13.55 -0.11
C LEU A 111 -15.78 12.82 -1.10
N LEU A 112 -14.64 13.42 -1.48
CA LEU A 112 -13.67 12.78 -2.36
C LEU A 112 -13.06 11.53 -1.74
N ALA A 113 -12.80 11.53 -0.42
CA ALA A 113 -12.38 10.34 0.28
C ALA A 113 -13.46 9.25 0.26
N ALA A 114 -14.72 9.60 0.53
CA ALA A 114 -15.84 8.65 0.52
C ALA A 114 -16.07 8.03 -0.87
N PHE A 115 -16.09 8.86 -1.91
CA PHE A 115 -16.21 8.41 -3.28
C PHE A 115 -15.03 7.53 -3.71
N GLY A 116 -13.80 7.85 -3.28
CA GLY A 116 -12.63 6.99 -3.55
C GLY A 116 -12.73 5.66 -2.82
N SER A 117 -13.24 5.64 -1.58
CA SER A 117 -13.45 4.40 -0.83
C SER A 117 -14.49 3.47 -1.46
N MET A 118 -15.46 4.02 -2.22
CA MET A 118 -16.41 3.21 -2.99
C MET A 118 -15.75 2.35 -4.08
N ALA A 119 -14.51 2.66 -4.50
CA ALA A 119 -13.77 1.86 -5.47
C ALA A 119 -13.25 0.53 -4.88
N VAL A 120 -13.21 0.41 -3.55
CA VAL A 120 -12.72 -0.78 -2.84
C VAL A 120 -11.26 -1.13 -3.19
N GLU A 121 -10.45 -0.12 -3.52
CA GLU A 121 -9.00 -0.28 -3.77
C GLU A 121 -8.15 -0.29 -2.48
N GLY A 122 -8.82 -0.51 -1.34
CA GLY A 122 -8.22 -0.50 -0.01
C GLY A 122 -8.25 0.86 0.70
N PRO A 123 -7.74 0.91 1.94
CA PRO A 123 -7.75 2.10 2.77
C PRO A 123 -7.02 3.28 2.12
N VAL A 124 -7.58 4.50 2.23
CA VAL A 124 -7.00 5.74 1.66
C VAL A 124 -5.50 5.86 1.96
N LEU A 125 -5.11 5.65 3.22
CA LEU A 125 -3.71 5.80 3.64
C LEU A 125 -2.80 4.75 3.01
N GLN A 126 -3.28 3.52 2.87
CA GLN A 126 -2.51 2.44 2.25
C GLN A 126 -2.37 2.68 0.75
N TRP A 127 -3.45 3.09 0.08
CA TRP A 127 -3.44 3.42 -1.35
C TRP A 127 -2.43 4.52 -1.64
N VAL A 128 -2.46 5.61 -0.87
CA VAL A 128 -1.51 6.72 -1.04
C VAL A 128 -0.07 6.29 -0.77
N ALA A 129 0.17 5.46 0.26
CA ALA A 129 1.51 4.96 0.56
C ALA A 129 2.06 4.09 -0.59
N ASN A 130 1.23 3.21 -1.15
CA ASN A 130 1.59 2.39 -2.31
C ASN A 130 1.87 3.26 -3.53
N HIS A 131 0.99 4.22 -3.84
CA HIS A 131 1.14 5.09 -5.01
C HIS A 131 2.39 5.97 -4.92
N ARG A 132 2.66 6.57 -3.75
CA ARG A 132 3.90 7.35 -3.53
C ARG A 132 5.15 6.49 -3.66
N ARG A 133 5.09 5.23 -3.22
CA ARG A 133 6.20 4.29 -3.35
C ARG A 133 6.42 3.90 -4.82
N HIS A 134 5.36 3.61 -5.57
CA HIS A 134 5.43 3.36 -7.01
C HIS A 134 6.09 4.54 -7.73
N HIS A 135 5.67 5.78 -7.48
CA HIS A 135 6.33 6.95 -8.07
C HIS A 135 7.81 7.09 -7.68
N GLN A 136 8.19 6.69 -6.46
CA GLN A 136 9.58 6.78 -6.01
C GLN A 136 10.49 5.73 -6.68
N PHE A 137 9.97 4.53 -6.93
CA PHE A 137 10.74 3.39 -7.43
C PHE A 137 10.20 2.88 -8.76
N SER A 138 9.60 3.74 -9.59
CA SER A 138 8.89 3.32 -10.80
C SER A 138 9.80 2.45 -11.66
N ASP A 139 9.32 1.24 -11.97
CA ASP A 139 10.05 0.25 -12.78
C ASP A 139 11.38 -0.24 -12.17
N GLU A 140 11.66 0.10 -10.92
CA GLU A 140 12.84 -0.33 -10.17
C GLU A 140 12.47 -1.24 -9.00
N GLU A 141 13.48 -1.88 -8.40
CA GLU A 141 13.30 -2.73 -7.23
C GLU A 141 12.61 -1.96 -6.10
N GLY A 142 11.49 -2.51 -5.64
CA GLY A 142 10.64 -1.88 -4.65
C GLY A 142 9.43 -1.13 -5.21
N ASP A 143 9.22 -1.05 -6.52
CA ASP A 143 7.90 -0.76 -7.07
C ASP A 143 6.90 -1.86 -6.67
N PRO A 144 5.77 -1.56 -6.01
CA PRO A 144 4.79 -2.57 -5.66
C PRO A 144 4.16 -3.29 -6.86
N HIS A 145 4.13 -2.68 -8.05
CA HIS A 145 3.41 -3.22 -9.20
C HIS A 145 4.11 -2.95 -10.53
N SER A 146 5.45 -3.00 -10.55
CA SER A 146 6.22 -2.86 -11.79
C SER A 146 5.97 -4.04 -12.74
N PRO A 147 5.70 -3.80 -14.03
CA PRO A 147 5.64 -4.85 -15.03
C PRO A 147 7.03 -5.35 -15.49
N HIS A 148 8.11 -4.67 -15.12
CA HIS A 148 9.45 -4.87 -15.69
C HIS A 148 10.39 -5.75 -14.83
N LEU A 149 10.00 -6.11 -13.61
CA LEU A 149 10.86 -6.84 -12.66
C LEU A 149 10.84 -8.37 -12.80
N HIS A 150 10.35 -8.91 -13.92
CA HIS A 150 10.20 -10.36 -14.13
C HIS A 150 11.27 -10.99 -15.04
N GLY A 151 12.15 -10.19 -15.65
CA GLY A 151 13.20 -10.67 -16.55
C GLY A 151 12.82 -10.63 -18.03
N ASP A 152 13.69 -11.19 -18.88
CA ASP A 152 13.58 -11.09 -20.33
C ASP A 152 12.84 -12.28 -20.96
N GLY A 153 12.03 -12.00 -21.99
CA GLY A 153 11.32 -12.99 -22.80
C GLY A 153 9.79 -12.92 -22.68
N MET A 154 9.09 -13.48 -23.67
CA MET A 154 7.63 -13.36 -23.79
C MET A 154 6.87 -13.85 -22.54
N MET A 155 7.31 -14.93 -21.92
CA MET A 155 6.66 -15.46 -20.71
C MET A 155 6.86 -14.57 -19.49
N GLU A 156 8.03 -13.94 -19.34
CA GLU A 156 8.28 -13.01 -18.24
C GLU A 156 7.53 -11.69 -18.43
N VAL A 157 7.41 -11.21 -19.67
CA VAL A 157 6.54 -10.07 -20.02
C VAL A 157 5.08 -10.35 -19.62
N LEU A 158 4.54 -11.52 -19.98
CA LEU A 158 3.17 -11.88 -19.61
C LEU A 158 2.98 -11.98 -18.09
N LYS A 159 3.97 -12.52 -17.36
CA LYS A 159 3.96 -12.54 -15.89
C LYS A 159 3.98 -11.13 -15.31
N GLY A 160 4.78 -10.22 -15.87
CA GLY A 160 4.84 -8.82 -15.44
C GLY A 160 3.56 -8.04 -15.72
N MET A 161 2.93 -8.28 -16.87
CA MET A 161 1.60 -7.73 -17.15
C MET A 161 0.55 -8.24 -16.17
N TRP A 162 0.54 -9.55 -15.88
CA TRP A 162 -0.37 -10.12 -14.89
C TRP A 162 -0.10 -9.57 -13.48
N HIS A 163 1.17 -9.45 -13.09
CA HIS A 163 1.57 -8.95 -11.79
C HIS A 163 1.15 -7.50 -11.58
N SER A 164 1.48 -6.61 -12.52
CA SER A 164 1.11 -5.19 -12.45
C SER A 164 -0.40 -4.97 -12.51
N HIS A 165 -1.16 -5.83 -13.20
CA HIS A 165 -2.61 -5.71 -13.28
C HIS A 165 -3.33 -6.20 -12.02
N VAL A 166 -3.03 -7.42 -11.53
CA VAL A 166 -3.75 -8.04 -10.40
C VAL A 166 -2.84 -8.71 -9.38
N GLY A 167 -1.75 -9.32 -9.84
CA GLY A 167 -0.91 -10.17 -8.98
C GLY A 167 -0.34 -9.45 -7.76
N TRP A 168 -0.03 -8.16 -7.87
CA TRP A 168 0.51 -7.37 -6.77
C TRP A 168 -0.45 -7.21 -5.58
N MET A 169 -1.77 -7.18 -5.82
CA MET A 169 -2.80 -7.05 -4.77
C MET A 169 -2.88 -8.28 -3.86
N LEU A 170 -2.31 -9.40 -4.30
CA LEU A 170 -2.22 -10.64 -3.52
C LEU A 170 -0.96 -10.71 -2.66
N THR A 171 -0.06 -9.72 -2.79
CA THR A 171 1.10 -9.58 -1.92
C THR A 171 0.72 -8.74 -0.70
N PRO A 172 1.22 -9.05 0.50
CA PRO A 172 0.95 -8.22 1.67
C PRO A 172 1.47 -6.80 1.46
N SER A 173 0.80 -5.86 2.13
CA SER A 173 1.30 -4.50 2.27
C SER A 173 2.74 -4.51 2.75
N PHE A 174 3.58 -3.67 2.15
CA PHE A 174 4.97 -3.62 2.50
C PHE A 174 5.21 -3.04 3.90
N ASN A 175 6.23 -3.55 4.57
CA ASN A 175 6.70 -3.03 5.86
C ASN A 175 7.22 -1.59 5.70
N GLY A 176 6.73 -0.66 6.51
CA GLY A 176 7.17 0.74 6.49
C GLY A 176 6.34 1.69 5.63
N SER A 177 5.16 1.28 5.14
CA SER A 177 4.21 2.13 4.39
C SER A 177 3.91 3.48 5.07
N MET A 178 3.93 3.50 6.40
CA MET A 178 3.70 4.69 7.21
C MET A 178 4.69 5.83 6.92
N ARG A 179 5.92 5.54 6.45
CA ARG A 179 6.92 6.58 6.12
C ARG A 179 6.46 7.49 4.99
N TYR A 180 5.65 6.96 4.07
CA TYR A 180 5.17 7.66 2.87
C TYR A 180 4.03 8.63 3.13
N ILE A 181 3.40 8.57 4.30
CA ILE A 181 2.12 9.25 4.60
C ILE A 181 2.18 10.03 5.91
N GLY A 182 3.36 10.52 6.29
CA GLY A 182 3.56 11.26 7.54
C GLY A 182 2.72 12.54 7.65
N ASP A 183 2.42 13.17 6.52
CA ASP A 183 1.52 14.31 6.35
C ASP A 183 0.05 13.91 6.58
N LEU A 184 -0.45 12.91 5.87
CA LEU A 184 -1.87 12.52 5.93
C LEU A 184 -2.26 11.85 7.24
N ARG A 185 -1.31 11.17 7.91
CA ARG A 185 -1.55 10.51 9.21
C ARG A 185 -1.93 11.50 10.32
N LYS A 186 -1.52 12.76 10.19
CA LYS A 186 -1.84 13.84 11.11
C LYS A 186 -3.26 14.38 10.90
N ASP A 187 -3.88 14.14 9.74
CA ASP A 187 -5.24 14.59 9.47
C ASP A 187 -6.27 13.59 10.07
N PRO A 188 -7.09 14.02 11.05
CA PRO A 188 -8.06 13.14 11.70
C PRO A 188 -9.19 12.70 10.77
N LEU A 189 -9.56 13.52 9.78
CA LEU A 189 -10.59 13.18 8.80
C LEU A 189 -10.08 12.06 7.89
N VAL A 190 -8.90 12.22 7.29
CA VAL A 190 -8.30 11.20 6.40
C VAL A 190 -8.08 9.90 7.15
N ARG A 191 -7.61 9.97 8.41
CA ARG A 191 -7.46 8.79 9.26
C ARG A 191 -8.77 8.08 9.57
N ARG A 192 -9.87 8.82 9.74
CA ARG A 192 -11.20 8.23 9.96
C ARG A 192 -11.71 7.57 8.69
N MET A 193 -11.58 8.24 7.54
CA MET A 193 -11.99 7.70 6.25
C MET A 193 -11.21 6.44 5.87
N SER A 194 -9.93 6.38 6.21
CA SER A 194 -9.09 5.20 5.98
C SER A 194 -9.43 3.99 6.88
N LYS A 195 -10.38 4.11 7.80
CA LYS A 195 -10.87 2.98 8.61
C LYS A 195 -12.23 2.46 8.14
N LEU A 196 -12.85 3.14 7.16
CA LEU A 196 -14.02 2.65 6.45
C LEU A 196 -13.60 1.52 5.53
#